data_AF-A0A951NXE9-F1
#
_entry.id   AF-A0A951NXE9-F1
#
_cell.length_a   1.000
_cell.length_b   1.000
_cell.length_c   1.000
_cell.angle_alpha   90.00
_cell.angle_beta   90.00
_cell.angle_gamma   90.00
#
_symmetry.space_group_name_H-M   'P 1'
#
loop_
_entity.id
_entity.type
_entity.pdbx_description
1 polymer ?
#
loop_
_entity_poly.entity_id
_entity_poly.type
_entity_poly.pdbx_seq_one_letter_code
_entity_poly.pdbx_strand_id
1 'polypeptide(L)' 'MLKVLKATYHDGKFELEEQLGSEWEGKTVEITIKSDEVSETEQGRKARVEQFLEKWKQHPGTELTEDYKFDRDEIYDR' A
#
# COMPACT_ATOMS: atom_id res chain seq x y z
N MET A 1 10.69 17.93 4.03
CA MET A 1 9.82 17.87 2.85
C MET A 1 9.85 16.46 2.30
N LEU A 2 8.69 15.86 2.07
CA LEU A 2 8.56 14.54 1.46
C LEU A 2 8.32 14.74 -0.04
N LYS A 3 9.23 14.25 -0.88
CA LYS A 3 9.06 14.19 -2.34
C LYS A 3 9.00 12.71 -2.73
N VAL A 4 7.94 12.31 -3.41
CA VAL A 4 7.81 10.95 -3.95
C VAL A 4 8.52 10.92 -5.28
N LEU A 5 9.53 10.07 -5.41
CA LEU A 5 10.32 9.91 -6.62
C LEU A 5 9.90 8.63 -7.34
N LYS A 6 9.73 8.73 -8.65
CA LYS A 6 9.49 7.58 -9.51
C LYS A 6 10.80 7.16 -10.15
N ALA A 7 11.08 5.87 -10.07
CA ALA A 7 12.23 5.27 -10.71
C ALA A 7 11.83 3.93 -11.32
N THR A 8 12.41 3.63 -12.48
CA THR A 8 12.30 2.33 -13.11
C THR A 8 13.52 1.49 -12.72
N TYR A 9 13.31 0.23 -12.38
CA TYR A 9 14.40 -0.70 -12.15
C TYR A 9 14.80 -1.37 -13.47
N HIS A 10 16.04 -1.15 -13.90
CA HIS A 10 16.61 -1.73 -15.12
C HIS A 10 18.04 -2.20 -14.85
N ASP A 11 18.36 -3.45 -15.19
CA ASP A 11 19.71 -4.05 -15.09
C ASP A 11 20.45 -3.81 -13.76
N GLY A 12 19.74 -3.98 -12.63
CA GLY A 12 20.35 -3.80 -11.30
C GLY A 12 20.40 -2.36 -10.81
N LYS A 13 19.87 -1.40 -11.58
CA LYS A 13 19.92 0.04 -11.29
C LYS A 13 18.52 0.65 -11.22
N PHE A 14 18.35 1.63 -10.36
CA PHE A 14 17.15 2.48 -10.33
C PHE A 14 17.40 3.74 -11.14
N GLU A 15 16.68 3.89 -12.24
CA GLU A 15 16.72 5.06 -13.11
C GLU A 15 15.53 5.96 -12.77
N LEU A 16 15.82 7.14 -12.21
CA LEU A 16 14.80 8.14 -11.88
C LEU A 16 14.17 8.70 -13.17
N GLU A 17 12.86 8.88 -13.16
CA GLU A 17 12.14 9.50 -14.29
C GLU A 17 12.44 11.00 -14.42
N GLU A 18 12.83 11.66 -13.32
CA GLU A 18 13.21 13.06 -13.28
C GLU A 18 14.58 13.25 -12.63
N GLN A 19 15.36 14.20 -13.15
CA GLN A 19 16.63 14.58 -12.55
C GLN A 19 16.38 15.40 -11.28
N LEU A 20 17.02 15.02 -10.19
CA LEU A 20 16.99 15.79 -8.95
C LEU A 20 17.89 17.02 -9.07
N GLY A 21 17.44 18.15 -8.53
CA GLY A 21 18.25 19.36 -8.44
C GLY A 21 19.39 19.22 -7.43
N SER A 22 20.32 20.18 -7.47
CA SER A 22 21.53 20.22 -6.64
C SER A 22 21.22 20.20 -5.13
N GLU A 23 20.01 20.56 -4.73
CA GLU A 23 19.56 20.52 -3.34
C GLU A 23 19.43 19.11 -2.75
N TRP A 24 19.50 18.07 -3.58
CA TRP A 24 19.48 16.65 -3.20
C TRP A 24 20.85 15.98 -3.25
N GLU A 25 21.88 16.70 -3.69
CA GLU A 25 23.23 16.16 -3.78
C GLU A 25 23.77 15.78 -2.38
N GLY A 26 24.29 14.56 -2.25
CA GLY A 26 24.82 14.02 -1.00
C GLY A 26 23.78 13.63 0.06
N LYS A 27 22.47 13.70 -0.24
CA LYS A 27 21.42 13.26 0.69
C LYS A 27 21.08 11.79 0.54
N THR A 28 20.81 11.13 1.66
CA THR A 28 20.27 9.76 1.69
C THR A 28 18.78 9.78 1.36
N VAL A 29 18.36 8.87 0.47
CA VAL A 29 16.97 8.66 0.10
C VAL A 29 16.51 7.26 0.51
N GLU A 30 15.27 7.16 0.99
CA GLU A 30 14.62 5.88 1.28
C GLU A 30 13.84 5.43 0.04
N ILE A 31 14.04 4.18 -0.39
CA ILE A 31 13.40 3.61 -1.57
C ILE A 31 12.34 2.60 -1.12
N THR A 32 11.09 2.89 -1.43
CA THR A 32 9.96 1.98 -1.18
C THR A 32 9.57 1.29 -2.47
N ILE A 33 9.88 0.00 -2.58
CA ILE A 33 9.48 -0.83 -3.72
C ILE A 33 8.08 -1.36 -3.45
N LYS A 34 7.09 -0.89 -4.20
CA LYS A 34 5.78 -1.52 -4.24
C LYS A 34 5.83 -2.63 -5.28
N SER A 35 5.87 -3.87 -4.81
CA SER A 35 5.51 -4.98 -5.68
C SER A 35 3.99 -4.92 -5.85
N ASP A 36 3.54 -4.65 -7.07
CA ASP A 36 2.20 -5.07 -7.49
C ASP A 36 2.22 -6.59 -7.57
N GLU A 37 2.25 -7.26 -6.42
CA GLU A 37 1.82 -8.65 -6.32
C GLU A 37 0.30 -8.64 -6.44
N VAL A 38 -0.15 -8.39 -7.66
CA VAL A 38 -1.44 -8.80 -8.17
C VAL A 38 -1.15 -9.78 -9.33
N SER A 39 -0.38 -10.82 -9.03
CA SER A 39 -0.80 -12.11 -9.57
C SER A 39 -2.02 -12.48 -8.72
N GLU A 40 -3.22 -12.30 -9.27
CA GLU A 40 -4.45 -12.88 -8.72
C GLU A 40 -4.39 -14.41 -8.86
N THR A 41 -3.43 -15.05 -8.22
CA THR A 41 -3.54 -16.47 -7.95
C THR A 41 -4.61 -16.64 -6.87
N GLU A 42 -5.49 -17.62 -7.03
CA GLU A 42 -6.55 -17.95 -6.06
C GLU A 42 -6.01 -18.06 -4.62
N GLN A 43 -4.75 -18.49 -4.46
CA GLN A 43 -4.05 -18.53 -3.19
C GLN A 43 -3.74 -17.16 -2.59
N GLY A 44 -3.34 -16.17 -3.39
CA GLY A 44 -3.12 -14.79 -2.92
C GLY A 44 -4.41 -14.12 -2.45
N ARG A 45 -5.53 -14.42 -3.13
CA ARG A 45 -6.86 -13.97 -2.71
C ARG A 45 -7.29 -14.61 -1.38
N LYS A 46 -7.10 -15.92 -1.21
CA LYS A 46 -7.38 -16.62 0.06
C LYS A 46 -6.55 -16.07 1.22
N ALA A 47 -5.26 -15.85 1.01
CA ALA A 47 -4.38 -15.30 2.06
C ALA A 47 -4.80 -13.89 2.51
N ARG A 48 -5.25 -13.02 1.58
CA ARG A 48 -5.77 -11.69 1.93
C ARG A 48 -7.10 -11.75 2.68
N VAL A 49 -8.00 -12.66 2.29
CA VAL A 49 -9.26 -12.89 3.00
C VAL A 49 -8.98 -13.42 4.41
N GLU A 50 -8.05 -14.36 4.57
CA GLU A 50 -7.64 -14.87 5.88
C GLU A 50 -7.02 -13.78 6.75
N GLN A 51 -6.12 -12.96 6.22
CA GLN A 51 -5.56 -11.81 6.94
C GLN A 51 -6.60 -10.77 7.32
N PHE A 52 -7.58 -10.50 6.45
CA PHE A 52 -8.70 -9.61 6.76
C PHE A 52 -9.56 -10.19 7.89
N LEU A 53 -9.93 -11.47 7.81
CA LEU A 53 -10.73 -12.15 8.84
C LEU A 53 -9.99 -12.26 10.17
N GLU A 54 -8.68 -12.44 10.16
CA GLU A 54 -7.85 -12.45 11.38
C GLU A 54 -7.83 -11.07 12.04
N LYS A 55 -7.60 -10.01 11.27
CA LYS A 55 -7.69 -8.64 11.78
C LYS A 55 -9.10 -8.30 12.28
N TRP A 56 -10.13 -8.77 11.59
CA TRP A 56 -11.53 -8.62 12.00
C TRP A 56 -11.79 -9.27 13.37
N LYS A 57 -11.31 -10.51 13.57
CA LYS A 57 -11.43 -11.22 14.85
C LYS A 57 -10.67 -10.52 16.00
N GLN A 58 -9.58 -9.82 15.69
CA GLN A 58 -8.80 -9.05 16.67
C GLN A 58 -9.49 -7.74 17.10
N HIS A 59 -10.56 -7.33 16.41
CA HIS A 59 -11.38 -6.17 16.75
C HIS A 59 -12.83 -6.60 17.13
N PRO A 60 -13.01 -7.17 18.34
CA PRO A 60 -14.33 -7.57 18.84
C PRO A 60 -15.18 -6.33 19.10
N GLY A 61 -16.12 -6.07 18.22
CA GLY A 61 -16.95 -4.84 18.19
C GLY A 61 -17.54 -4.54 16.82
N THR A 62 -17.13 -5.28 15.80
CA THR A 62 -17.70 -5.25 14.44
C THR A 62 -18.66 -6.41 14.21
N GLU A 63 -19.59 -6.64 15.14
CA GLU A 63 -20.78 -7.43 14.81
C GLU A 63 -21.66 -6.53 13.94
N LEU A 64 -21.46 -6.62 12.62
CA LEU A 64 -22.34 -5.97 11.65
C LEU A 64 -23.72 -6.59 11.82
N THR A 65 -24.69 -5.79 12.21
CA THR A 65 -26.08 -6.21 12.25
C THR A 65 -26.54 -6.58 10.84
N GLU A 66 -27.54 -7.45 10.70
CA GLU A 66 -28.02 -7.91 9.39
C GLU A 66 -28.51 -6.77 8.48
N ASP A 67 -28.79 -5.60 9.05
CA ASP A 67 -29.18 -4.38 8.36
C ASP A 67 -28.01 -3.42 8.03
N TYR A 68 -26.77 -3.77 8.34
CA TYR A 68 -25.62 -2.93 8.03
C TYR A 68 -25.50 -2.69 6.53
N LYS A 69 -25.59 -1.42 6.14
CA LYS A 69 -25.30 -0.95 4.80
C LYS A 69 -24.00 -0.18 4.87
N PHE A 70 -22.99 -0.69 4.16
CA PHE A 70 -21.73 -0.01 3.99
C PHE A 70 -21.96 1.44 3.54
N ASP A 71 -21.63 2.38 4.43
CA ASP A 71 -21.63 3.80 4.12
C ASP A 71 -20.19 4.21 3.79
N ARG A 72 -20.00 4.68 2.56
CA ARG A 72 -18.69 5.08 2.05
C ARG A 72 -18.13 6.28 2.83
N ASP A 73 -18.99 7.08 3.44
CA ASP A 73 -18.59 8.29 4.13
C ASP A 73 -17.96 7.99 5.52
N GLU A 74 -18.17 6.79 6.08
CA GLU A 74 -17.48 6.31 7.30
C GLU A 74 -15.95 6.23 7.15
N ILE A 75 -15.43 6.19 5.91
CA ILE A 75 -13.99 6.11 5.63
C ILE A 75 -13.27 7.43 5.94
N TYR A 76 -13.97 8.56 5.83
CA TYR A 76 -13.37 9.89 5.88
C TYR A 76 -13.54 10.60 7.23
N ASP A 77 -14.28 10.00 8.17
CA ASP A 77 -14.64 10.60 9.45
C ASP A 77 -13.58 10.38 10.58
N ARG A 78 -12.31 10.14 10.22
CA ARG A 78 -11.20 9.95 11.17
C ARG A 78 -10.09 10.97 11.05
#